data_AF-A0A9D8RNI0-F1
#
_entry.id   AF-A0A9D8RNI0-F1
#
_cell.length_a   1.000
_cell.length_b   1.000
_cell.length_c   1.000
_cell.angle_alpha   90.00
_cell.angle_beta   90.00
_cell.angle_gamma   90.00
#
_symmetry.space_group_name_H-M   'P 1'
#
loop_
_entity.id
_entity.type
_entity.pdbx_description
1 polymer ?
#
loop_
_entity_poly.entity_id
_entity_poly.type
_entity_poly.pdbx_seq_one_letter_code
_entity_poly.pdbx_strand_id
1 'polypeptide(L)' 'MSKKDEVVAQIADLKEQIAACKGTPCEVYSRVVGYLRPVQNWNKGKKDEFAMRKTFNVERCSRGD' A
#
# COMPACT_ATOMS: atom_id res chain seq x y z
N MET A 1 -29.95 28.17 -2.22
CA MET A 1 -29.26 27.13 -1.43
C MET A 1 -27.79 27.52 -1.36
N SER A 2 -27.14 27.32 -0.23
CA SER A 2 -25.76 27.77 -0.05
C SER A 2 -24.84 26.85 -0.82
N LYS A 3 -23.83 27.40 -1.51
CA LYS A 3 -22.79 26.61 -2.22
C LYS A 3 -22.13 25.56 -1.32
N LYS A 4 -22.12 25.78 0.00
CA LYS A 4 -21.62 24.82 0.99
C LYS A 4 -22.47 23.55 1.05
N ASP A 5 -23.79 23.68 0.95
CA ASP A 5 -24.72 22.55 1.04
C ASP A 5 -24.60 21.64 -0.19
N GLU A 6 -24.39 22.25 -1.37
CA GLU A 6 -24.13 21.54 -2.63
C GLU A 6 -22.81 20.75 -2.58
N VAL A 7 -21.74 21.35 -2.04
CA VAL A 7 -20.45 20.68 -1.88
C VAL A 7 -20.54 19.52 -0.89
N VAL A 8 -21.30 19.68 0.21
CA VAL A 8 -21.50 18.60 1.20
C VAL A 8 -22.25 17.42 0.58
N ALA A 9 -23.26 17.69 -0.27
CA ALA A 9 -23.95 16.64 -1.01
C ALA A 9 -23.02 15.91 -1.98
N GLN A 10 -22.16 16.63 -2.71
CA GLN A 10 -21.16 16.02 -3.59
C GLN A 10 -20.13 15.16 -2.84
N ILE A 11 -19.70 15.59 -1.64
CA ILE A 11 -18.78 14.80 -0.81
C ILE A 11 -19.43 13.48 -0.37
N ALA A 12 -20.72 13.50 -0.01
CA ALA A 12 -21.43 12.30 0.39
C ALA A 12 -21.53 11.29 -0.77
N ASP A 13 -21.90 11.76 -1.96
CA ASP A 13 -22.03 10.94 -3.15
C ASP A 13 -20.68 10.35 -3.61
N LEU A 14 -19.62 11.17 -3.62
CA LEU A 14 -18.26 10.71 -3.94
C LEU A 14 -17.74 9.66 -2.96
N LYS A 15 -18.09 9.77 -1.67
CA LYS A 15 -17.74 8.75 -0.67
C LYS A 15 -18.46 7.42 -0.93
N GLU A 16 -19.72 7.46 -1.33
CA GLU A 16 -20.48 6.28 -1.70
C GLU A 16 -19.91 5.61 -2.96
N GLN A 17 -19.54 6.40 -3.97
CA GLN A 17 -18.87 5.91 -5.18
C GLN A 17 -17.51 5.26 -4.88
N ILE A 18 -16.71 5.83 -3.97
CA ILE A 18 -15.45 5.22 -3.50
C ILE A 18 -15.73 3.88 -2.80
N ALA A 19 -16.78 3.81 -1.97
CA ALA A 19 -17.16 2.56 -1.29
C ALA A 19 -17.65 1.48 -2.28
N ALA A 20 -18.31 1.89 -3.37
CA ALA A 20 -18.79 1.00 -4.43
C ALA A 20 -17.66 0.52 -5.37
N CYS A 21 -16.53 1.24 -5.41
CA CYS A 21 -15.39 0.88 -6.24
C CYS A 21 -14.73 -0.42 -5.75
N LYS A 22 -14.88 -1.49 -6.52
CA LYS A 22 -14.20 -2.78 -6.28
C LYS A 22 -13.02 -2.90 -7.24
N GLY A 23 -11.81 -2.82 -6.69
CA GLY A 23 -10.59 -3.10 -7.44
C GLY A 23 -10.48 -4.58 -7.84
N THR A 24 -9.70 -4.85 -8.88
CA THR A 24 -9.27 -6.21 -9.22
C THR A 24 -8.05 -6.59 -8.37
N PRO A 25 -7.85 -7.89 -8.07
CA PRO A 25 -6.65 -8.32 -7.38
C PRO A 25 -5.42 -8.03 -8.24
N CYS A 26 -4.49 -7.23 -7.71
CA CYS A 26 -3.22 -6.96 -8.37
C CYS A 26 -2.19 -8.02 -8.01
N GLU A 27 -1.41 -8.47 -9.00
CA GLU A 27 -0.26 -9.32 -8.73
C GLU A 27 0.89 -8.50 -8.13
N VAL A 28 1.24 -8.80 -6.88
CA VAL A 28 2.35 -8.15 -6.19
C VAL A 28 3.64 -8.93 -6.43
N TYR A 29 4.66 -8.25 -6.94
CA TYR A 29 6.00 -8.81 -7.16
C TYR A 29 6.99 -8.21 -6.18
N SER A 30 7.97 -9.01 -5.75
CA SER A 30 9.07 -8.55 -4.90
C SER A 30 10.41 -9.03 -5.44
N ARG A 31 11.44 -8.19 -5.28
CA ARG A 31 12.82 -8.50 -5.64
C ARG A 31 13.47 -9.38 -4.55
N VAL A 32 13.99 -10.53 -4.94
CA VAL A 32 14.55 -11.52 -4.00
C VAL A 32 16.08 -11.48 -3.98
N VAL A 33 16.74 -12.01 -5.01
CA VAL A 33 18.21 -11.96 -5.20
C VAL A 33 18.46 -11.59 -6.66
N GLY A 34 18.10 -10.37 -7.04
CA GLY A 34 18.32 -9.84 -8.39
C GLY A 34 17.15 -9.97 -9.37
N TYR A 35 16.18 -10.87 -9.15
CA TYR A 35 14.99 -11.02 -10.01
C TYR A 35 13.67 -10.81 -9.23
N LEU A 36 12.59 -10.55 -9.99
CA LEU A 36 11.24 -10.37 -9.48
C LEU A 36 10.51 -11.72 -9.41
N ARG A 37 9.87 -12.00 -8.27
CA ARG A 37 9.01 -13.17 -8.07
C ARG A 37 7.64 -12.75 -7.52
N PRO A 38 6.53 -13.35 -7.97
CA PRO A 38 5.22 -13.10 -7.37
C PRO A 38 5.23 -13.44 -5.88
N VAL A 39 4.73 -12.53 -5.04
CA VAL A 39 4.64 -12.72 -3.59
C VAL A 39 3.65 -13.84 -3.23
N GLN A 40 2.63 -14.05 -4.07
CA GLN A 40 1.67 -15.15 -3.92
C GLN A 40 2.35 -16.52 -3.91
N ASN A 41 3.50 -16.65 -4.59
CA ASN A 41 4.22 -17.92 -4.74
C ASN A 41 5.29 -18.14 -3.66
N TRP A 42 5.29 -17.36 -2.56
CA TRP A 42 6.26 -17.51 -1.49
C TRP A 42 5.92 -18.71 -0.59
N ASN A 43 6.92 -19.55 -0.34
CA ASN A 43 6.83 -20.61 0.66
C ASN A 43 6.90 -20.04 2.09
N LYS A 44 6.60 -20.86 3.10
CA LYS A 44 6.58 -20.46 4.51
C LYS A 44 7.91 -19.83 4.95
N GLY A 45 9.03 -20.50 4.67
CA GLY A 45 10.37 -20.01 5.04
C GLY A 45 10.72 -18.66 4.41
N LYS A 46 10.25 -18.36 3.18
CA LYS A 46 10.50 -17.05 2.57
C LYS A 46 9.71 -15.93 3.23
N LYS A 47 8.48 -16.22 3.67
CA LYS A 47 7.68 -15.25 4.45
C LYS A 47 8.36 -14.93 5.77
N ASP A 48 8.85 -15.96 6.46
CA ASP A 48 9.59 -15.80 7.72
C ASP A 48 10.90 -15.03 7.52
N GLU A 49 11.69 -15.38 6.48
CA GLU A 49 12.90 -14.65 6.10
C GLU A 49 12.61 -13.18 5.81
N PHE A 50 11.54 -12.89 5.05
CA PHE A 50 11.16 -11.52 4.71
C PHE A 50 10.77 -10.71 5.94
N ALA A 51 10.04 -11.31 6.90
CA ALA A 51 9.66 -10.65 8.15
C ALA A 51 10.89 -10.29 9.02
N MET A 52 11.99 -11.04 8.91
CA MET A 52 13.24 -10.75 9.62
C MET A 52 14.11 -9.69 8.94
N ARG A 53 13.78 -9.26 7.71
CA ARG A 53 14.56 -8.24 6.99
C ARG A 53 14.42 -6.89 7.69
N LYS A 54 15.56 -6.23 7.92
CA LYS A 54 15.59 -4.86 8.45
C LYS A 54 15.78 -3.88 7.29
N THR A 55 14.87 -2.91 7.17
CA THR A 55 15.04 -1.81 6.23
C THR A 55 15.95 -0.76 6.82
N PHE A 56 16.76 -0.15 5.97
CA PHE A 56 17.50 1.03 6.35
C PHE A 56 16.53 2.20 6.49
N ASN A 57 16.53 2.85 7.66
CA ASN A 57 15.77 4.06 7.89
C ASN A 57 16.71 5.26 7.68
N VAL A 58 16.44 6.05 6.64
CA VAL A 58 17.24 7.21 6.26
C VAL A 58 17.19 8.30 7.35
N GLU A 59 16.04 8.51 7.99
CA GLU A 59 15.86 9.52 9.06
C GLU A 59 16.64 9.15 10.32
N ARG A 60 16.78 7.85 10.62
CA ARG A 60 17.63 7.38 11.71
C ARG A 60 19.12 7.48 11.40
N CYS A 61 19.49 7.72 10.13
CA CYS A 61 20.88 7.81 9.70
C CYS A 61 21.31 9.24 9.33
N SER A 62 20.40 10.22 9.39
CA SER A 62 20.76 11.62 9.21
C SER A 62 21.53 12.17 10.41
N ARG A 63 22.86 12.06 10.31
CA ARG A 63 23.91 12.86 10.99
C ARG A 63 24.12 12.59 12.49
N GLY A 64 25.19 11.83 12.76
CA GLY A 64 26.15 12.01 13.84
C GLY A 64 25.62 12.35 15.23
N ASP A 65 25.52 11.32 16.07
CA ASP A 65 25.96 11.42 17.47
C ASP A 65 27.44 11.04 17.55
#